data_AF-A0A438KE17-F1
#
_entry.id   AF-A0A438KE17-F1
#
_cell.length_a   1.000
_cell.length_b   1.000
_cell.length_c   1.000
_cell.angle_alpha   90.00
_cell.angle_beta   90.00
_cell.angle_gamma   90.00
#
_symmetry.space_group_name_H-M   'P 1'
#
loop_
_entity.id
_entity.type
_entity.pdbx_description
1 polymer ?
#
loop_
_entity_poly.entity_id
_entity_poly.type
_entity_poly.pdbx_seq_one_letter_code
_entity_poly.pdbx_strand_id
1 'polypeptide(L)'
;MEAIPGPSTARKRRRDEENVPESEDYDEALSLEQSLTFSDTLVALRIMRAQFPQIEKVSVQPFILRSQLYSSVKDRTQVDRELESLRRDKVLRIFKLNTGQDDHAIMFMDDYLNQIERVIKRMAAKKQDELAVFEWFKTHVITSKLEPSYRTSRACEQL
;
A
#
# COMPACT_ATOMS: atom_id res chain seq x y z
N MET A 1 35.60 12.15 77.33
CA MET A 1 34.40 13.00 77.55
C MET A 1 34.20 13.74 76.23
N GLU A 2 33.12 13.58 75.48
CA GLU A 2 31.74 13.26 75.82
C GLU A 2 31.05 12.35 74.77
N ALA A 3 29.86 11.89 75.15
CA ALA A 3 29.05 10.86 74.53
C ALA A 3 28.00 11.38 73.52
N ILE A 4 27.43 10.40 72.80
CA ILE A 4 26.44 10.37 71.70
C ILE A 4 25.03 10.87 72.14
N PRO A 5 24.09 11.25 71.23
CA PRO A 5 23.19 10.26 70.57
C PRO A 5 22.76 10.65 69.11
N GLY A 6 22.68 9.73 68.14
CA GLY A 6 21.42 9.04 67.79
C GLY A 6 21.00 9.27 66.31
N PRO A 7 20.11 8.45 65.72
CA PRO A 7 20.24 7.92 64.35
C PRO A 7 19.20 8.44 63.34
N SER A 8 19.49 8.39 62.03
CA SER A 8 18.44 8.44 60.99
C SER A 8 18.70 7.45 59.86
N THR A 9 17.69 6.61 59.66
CA THR A 9 17.61 5.43 58.82
C THR A 9 17.83 5.72 57.32
N ALA A 10 18.98 5.34 56.76
CA ALA A 10 19.11 5.18 55.31
C ALA A 10 18.65 3.77 54.92
N ARG A 11 17.34 3.61 54.73
CA ARG A 11 16.74 2.43 54.08
C ARG A 11 17.44 2.22 52.74
N LYS A 12 18.22 1.15 52.64
CA LYS A 12 18.82 0.65 51.39
C LYS A 12 17.67 0.32 50.42
N ARG A 13 17.35 1.25 49.51
CA ARG A 13 16.39 0.99 48.43
C ARG A 13 17.00 -0.07 47.52
N ARG A 14 16.39 -1.25 47.52
CA ARG A 14 16.65 -2.32 46.57
C ARG A 14 16.27 -1.77 45.20
N ARG A 15 17.18 -1.82 44.24
CA ARG A 15 16.88 -1.53 42.83
C ARG A 15 16.10 -2.73 42.34
N ASP A 16 14.79 -2.59 42.20
CA ASP A 16 13.97 -3.58 41.52
C ASP A 16 14.46 -3.64 40.07
N GLU A 17 14.76 -4.86 39.62
CA GLU A 17 14.98 -5.17 38.21
C GLU A 17 13.66 -4.85 37.49
N GLU A 18 13.63 -3.74 36.75
CA GLU A 18 12.58 -3.51 35.77
C GLU A 18 12.69 -4.64 34.73
N ASN A 19 11.73 -5.56 34.81
CA ASN A 19 11.32 -6.39 33.69
C ASN A 19 11.10 -5.49 32.48
N VAL A 20 12.06 -5.48 31.56
CA VAL A 20 11.86 -5.01 30.20
C VAL A 20 10.82 -5.95 29.59
N PRO A 21 9.63 -5.48 29.15
CA PRO A 21 8.80 -6.29 28.28
C PRO A 21 9.54 -6.38 26.95
N GLU A 22 10.13 -7.55 26.69
CA GLU A 22 10.68 -7.87 25.39
C GLU A 22 9.53 -7.94 24.36
N SER A 23 9.66 -7.06 23.37
CA SER A 23 9.36 -7.33 21.96
C SER A 23 7.92 -7.65 21.55
N GLU A 24 7.10 -6.61 21.44
CA GLU A 24 6.03 -6.54 20.42
C GLU A 24 6.12 -5.28 19.53
N ASP A 25 6.99 -4.32 19.88
CA ASP A 25 7.10 -3.01 19.19
C ASP A 25 8.13 -3.00 18.04
N TYR A 26 8.97 -4.04 17.93
CA TYR A 26 9.98 -4.13 16.88
C TYR A 26 9.38 -4.46 15.51
N ASP A 27 8.28 -5.21 15.45
CA ASP A 27 7.61 -5.55 14.19
C ASP A 27 6.87 -4.33 13.60
N GLU A 28 6.30 -3.48 14.45
CA GLU A 28 5.65 -2.24 14.00
C GLU A 28 6.69 -1.20 13.57
N ALA A 29 7.80 -1.07 14.32
CA ALA A 29 8.94 -0.24 13.94
C ALA A 29 9.61 -0.69 12.64
N LEU A 30 9.73 -2.00 12.37
CA LEU A 30 10.26 -2.52 11.10
C LEU A 30 9.31 -2.27 9.92
N SER A 31 7.99 -2.31 10.15
CA SER A 31 6.99 -1.91 9.13
C SER A 31 7.04 -0.41 8.83
N LEU A 32 7.32 0.41 9.86
CA LEU A 32 7.50 1.85 9.75
C LEU A 32 8.84 2.20 9.10
N GLU A 33 9.94 1.49 9.39
CA GLU A 33 11.24 1.73 8.75
C GLU A 33 11.28 1.28 7.29
N GLN A 34 10.62 0.17 6.92
CA GLN A 34 10.40 -0.18 5.51
C GLN A 34 9.53 0.84 4.77
N SER A 35 8.77 1.65 5.51
CA SER A 35 8.01 2.77 4.95
C SER A 35 8.86 4.03 4.75
N LEU A 36 10.02 4.19 5.41
CA LEU A 36 10.80 5.44 5.38
C LEU A 36 11.56 5.71 4.06
N THR A 37 11.63 4.77 3.12
CA THR A 37 12.00 5.10 1.73
C THR A 37 10.77 5.55 0.95
N PHE A 38 10.10 6.59 1.42
CA PHE A 38 8.97 7.19 0.71
C PHE A 38 9.50 7.91 -0.53
N SER A 39 9.27 7.34 -1.71
CA SER A 39 9.49 8.12 -2.93
C SER A 39 8.40 9.17 -3.08
N ASP A 40 8.76 10.31 -3.67
CA ASP A 40 7.84 11.41 -3.94
C ASP A 40 6.60 10.94 -4.72
N THR A 41 6.75 9.94 -5.59
CA THR A 41 5.65 9.33 -6.34
C THR A 41 4.65 8.62 -5.44
N LEU A 42 5.12 7.81 -4.48
CA LEU A 42 4.23 7.10 -3.56
C LEU A 42 3.50 8.07 -2.63
N VAL A 43 4.20 9.12 -2.18
CA VAL A 43 3.62 10.19 -1.36
C VAL A 43 2.54 10.94 -2.15
N ALA A 44 2.84 11.36 -3.38
CA ALA A 44 1.88 12.05 -4.24
C ALA A 44 0.63 11.19 -4.47
N LEU A 45 0.79 9.89 -4.75
CA LEU A 45 -0.33 8.96 -4.91
C LEU A 45 -1.18 8.83 -3.64
N ARG A 46 -0.56 8.75 -2.46
CA ARG A 46 -1.29 8.71 -1.17
C ARG A 46 -2.08 10.00 -0.92
N ILE A 47 -1.48 11.15 -1.20
CA ILE A 47 -2.13 12.46 -1.05
C ILE A 47 -3.33 12.56 -2.00
N MET A 48 -3.14 12.24 -3.28
CA MET A 48 -4.22 12.27 -4.27
C MET A 48 -5.34 11.30 -3.91
N ARG A 49 -5.02 10.10 -3.42
CA ARG A 49 -6.01 9.12 -2.92
C ARG A 49 -6.84 9.69 -1.77
N ALA A 50 -6.22 10.39 -0.83
CA ALA A 50 -6.90 10.96 0.34
C ALA A 50 -7.87 12.09 -0.03
N GLN A 51 -7.69 12.74 -1.18
CA GLN A 51 -8.58 13.80 -1.67
C GLN A 51 -9.89 13.26 -2.26
N PHE A 52 -10.03 11.94 -2.45
CA PHE A 52 -11.26 11.38 -2.99
C PHE A 52 -12.41 11.49 -1.98
N PRO A 53 -13.56 12.04 -2.40
CA PRO A 53 -14.71 12.18 -1.52
C PRO A 53 -15.29 10.79 -1.20
N GLN A 54 -15.45 10.50 0.09
CA GLN A 54 -16.09 9.28 0.57
C GLN A 54 -17.61 9.48 0.57
N ILE A 55 -18.25 9.31 -0.58
CA ILE A 55 -19.70 9.41 -0.71
C ILE A 55 -20.31 8.05 -0.34
N GLU A 56 -21.03 7.97 0.78
CA GLU A 56 -21.62 6.71 1.29
C GLU A 56 -22.51 5.98 0.27
N LYS A 57 -23.15 6.72 -0.64
CA LYS A 57 -24.05 6.16 -1.67
C LYS A 57 -23.33 5.67 -2.92
N VAL A 58 -22.07 6.07 -3.12
CA VAL A 58 -21.28 5.76 -4.31
C VAL A 58 -19.95 5.18 -3.85
N SER A 59 -19.94 3.86 -3.62
CA SER A 59 -18.72 3.10 -3.27
C SER A 59 -17.79 2.94 -4.47
N VAL A 60 -17.34 4.05 -5.05
CA VAL A 60 -16.30 4.07 -6.07
C VAL A 60 -14.96 4.20 -5.37
N GLN A 61 -14.05 3.28 -5.68
CA GLN A 61 -12.70 3.33 -5.12
C GLN A 61 -11.86 4.37 -5.86
N PRO A 62 -10.95 5.05 -5.15
CA PRO A 62 -10.13 6.10 -5.73
C PRO A 62 -9.17 5.53 -6.78
N PHE A 63 -9.08 6.18 -7.93
CA PHE A 63 -8.06 5.90 -8.95
C PHE A 63 -7.47 7.21 -9.46
N ILE A 64 -6.16 7.26 -9.56
CA ILE A 64 -5.40 8.44 -9.98
C ILE A 64 -5.02 8.28 -11.44
N LEU A 65 -5.15 9.32 -12.25
CA LEU A 65 -4.65 9.28 -13.63
C LEU A 65 -3.14 9.55 -13.64
N ARG A 66 -2.39 8.85 -14.50
CA ARG A 66 -0.95 9.08 -14.67
C ARG A 66 -0.64 10.52 -15.08
N SER A 67 -1.52 11.15 -15.86
CA SER A 67 -1.44 12.58 -16.20
C SER A 67 -1.54 13.51 -14.98
N GLN A 68 -2.33 13.14 -13.96
CA GLN A 68 -2.41 13.87 -12.69
C GLN A 68 -1.11 13.72 -11.90
N LEU A 69 -0.55 12.50 -11.86
CA LEU A 69 0.71 12.23 -11.18
C LEU A 69 1.88 13.01 -11.77
N TYR A 70 1.99 13.06 -13.11
CA TYR A 70 2.98 13.89 -13.81
C TYR A 70 2.83 15.39 -13.60
N SER A 71 1.65 15.84 -13.17
CA SER A 71 1.42 17.24 -12.83
C SER A 71 1.89 17.56 -11.40
N SER A 72 1.97 16.54 -10.53
CA SER A 72 2.41 16.70 -9.14
C SER A 72 3.89 16.43 -8.92
N VAL A 73 4.52 15.58 -9.74
CA VAL A 73 5.93 15.20 -9.62
C VAL A 73 6.69 15.66 -10.86
N LYS A 74 7.84 16.32 -10.66
CA LYS A 74 8.59 16.98 -11.75
C LYS A 74 9.28 15.99 -12.69
N ASP A 75 9.89 14.93 -12.15
CA ASP A 75 10.64 13.96 -12.96
C ASP A 75 9.74 12.81 -13.43
N ARG A 76 9.31 12.87 -14.68
CA ARG A 76 8.48 11.82 -15.31
C ARG A 76 9.21 10.50 -15.46
N THR A 77 10.52 10.52 -15.71
CA THR A 77 11.30 9.29 -15.91
C THR A 77 11.43 8.52 -14.59
N GLN A 78 11.63 9.26 -13.50
CA GLN A 78 11.65 8.68 -12.16
C GLN A 78 10.28 8.10 -11.80
N VAL A 79 9.19 8.85 -12.02
CA VAL A 79 7.82 8.36 -11.80
C VAL A 79 7.57 7.05 -12.54
N ASP A 80 8.02 6.93 -13.79
CA ASP A 80 7.83 5.72 -14.58
C ASP A 80 8.57 4.51 -14.01
N ARG A 81 9.82 4.71 -13.59
CA ARG A 81 10.61 3.65 -12.94
C ARG A 81 9.98 3.20 -11.63
N GLU A 82 9.51 4.16 -10.85
CA GLU A 82 8.88 3.92 -9.55
C GLU A 82 7.52 3.25 -9.69
N LEU A 83 6.67 3.70 -10.61
CA LEU A 83 5.40 3.04 -10.93
C LEU A 83 5.62 1.60 -11.38
N GLU A 84 6.63 1.34 -12.20
CA GLU A 84 6.96 -0.01 -12.64
C GLU A 84 7.51 -0.87 -11.50
N SER A 85 8.24 -0.28 -10.54
CA SER A 85 8.62 -0.99 -9.30
C SER A 85 7.39 -1.33 -8.46
N LEU A 86 6.56 -0.33 -8.14
CA LEU A 86 5.36 -0.49 -7.32
C LEU A 86 4.34 -1.44 -7.94
N ARG A 87 4.28 -1.51 -9.27
CA ARG A 87 3.48 -2.50 -10.00
C ARG A 87 4.05 -3.91 -9.84
N ARG A 88 5.37 -4.09 -9.99
CA ARG A 88 6.04 -5.38 -9.80
C ARG A 88 5.91 -5.90 -8.37
N ASP A 89 5.94 -4.97 -7.41
CA ASP A 89 5.76 -5.25 -5.97
C ASP A 89 4.28 -5.43 -5.59
N LYS A 90 3.35 -5.31 -6.54
CA LYS A 90 1.89 -5.41 -6.34
C LYS A 90 1.35 -4.45 -5.27
N VAL A 91 1.97 -3.28 -5.16
CA VAL A 91 1.43 -2.17 -4.36
C VAL A 91 0.36 -1.44 -5.15
N LEU A 92 0.57 -1.31 -6.47
CA LEU A 92 -0.32 -0.58 -7.37
C LEU A 92 -0.77 -1.46 -8.55
N ARG A 93 -1.97 -1.18 -9.05
CA ARG A 93 -2.46 -1.68 -10.34
C ARG A 93 -2.61 -0.52 -11.32
N ILE A 94 -2.06 -0.73 -12.51
CA ILE A 94 -2.16 0.23 -13.61
C ILE A 94 -3.09 -0.34 -14.67
N PHE A 95 -4.10 0.42 -15.06
CA PHE A 95 -5.05 0.09 -16.11
C PHE A 95 -4.86 1.03 -17.28
N LYS A 96 -4.78 0.48 -18.49
CA LYS A 96 -4.83 1.27 -19.71
C LYS A 96 -6.31 1.61 -20.00
N LEU A 97 -6.65 2.89 -20.02
CA LEU A 97 -7.97 3.35 -20.40
C LEU A 97 -8.06 3.48 -21.93
N ASN A 98 -9.29 3.46 -22.46
CA ASN A 98 -9.60 3.60 -23.89
C ASN A 98 -9.96 5.03 -24.30
N THR A 99 -9.86 5.99 -23.37
CA THR A 99 -10.29 7.38 -23.57
C THR A 99 -9.23 8.28 -24.24
N GLY A 100 -8.00 7.80 -24.46
CA GLY A 100 -6.92 8.56 -25.10
C GLY A 100 -5.62 7.77 -25.27
N GLN A 101 -4.70 8.32 -26.08
CA GLN A 101 -3.29 7.90 -26.06
C GLN A 101 -2.69 8.44 -24.75
N ASP A 102 -2.20 7.56 -23.89
CA ASP A 102 -1.59 7.86 -22.56
C ASP A 102 -2.49 7.97 -21.34
N ASP A 103 -3.79 7.71 -21.46
CA ASP A 103 -4.67 7.63 -20.30
C ASP A 103 -4.50 6.29 -19.55
N HIS A 104 -3.69 6.34 -18.49
CA HIS A 104 -3.48 5.22 -17.57
C HIS A 104 -4.09 5.57 -16.20
N ALA A 105 -4.93 4.69 -15.68
CA ALA A 105 -5.44 4.77 -14.31
C ALA A 105 -4.57 3.94 -13.37
N ILE A 106 -4.25 4.52 -12.22
CA ILE A 106 -3.43 3.93 -11.17
C ILE A 106 -4.32 3.78 -9.94
N MET A 107 -4.40 2.57 -9.37
CA MET A 107 -5.16 2.31 -8.16
C MET A 107 -4.32 1.48 -7.19
N PHE A 108 -4.49 1.70 -5.89
CA PHE A 108 -3.84 0.85 -4.89
C PHE A 108 -4.41 -0.56 -4.96
N MET A 109 -3.53 -1.56 -4.81
CA MET A 109 -3.96 -2.95 -4.85
C MET A 109 -4.94 -3.28 -3.73
N ASP A 110 -4.75 -2.68 -2.54
CA ASP A 110 -5.71 -2.80 -1.44
C ASP A 110 -7.09 -2.27 -1.82
N ASP A 111 -7.15 -1.12 -2.48
CA ASP A 111 -8.43 -0.54 -2.93
C ASP A 111 -9.12 -1.43 -3.95
N TYR A 112 -8.35 -2.01 -4.87
CA TYR A 112 -8.83 -2.93 -5.88
C TYR A 112 -9.40 -4.22 -5.25
N LEU A 113 -8.66 -4.83 -4.33
CA LEU A 113 -9.11 -6.04 -3.61
C LEU A 113 -10.39 -5.76 -2.80
N ASN A 114 -10.42 -4.63 -2.08
CA ASN A 114 -11.61 -4.18 -1.37
C ASN A 114 -12.81 -3.98 -2.32
N GLN A 115 -12.60 -3.46 -3.53
CA GLN A 115 -13.66 -3.30 -4.52
C GLN A 115 -14.25 -4.67 -4.92
N ILE A 116 -13.38 -5.64 -5.20
CA ILE A 116 -13.77 -6.99 -5.59
C ILE A 116 -14.54 -7.65 -4.45
N GLU A 117 -14.06 -7.58 -3.23
CA GLU A 117 -14.72 -8.17 -2.06
C GLU A 117 -16.12 -7.56 -1.83
N ARG A 118 -16.27 -6.24 -2.00
CA ARG A 118 -17.59 -5.59 -1.94
C ARG A 118 -18.52 -6.05 -3.06
N VAL A 119 -18.00 -6.34 -4.26
CA VAL A 119 -18.79 -6.88 -5.37
C VAL A 119 -19.20 -8.32 -5.08
N ILE A 120 -18.26 -9.18 -4.68
CA ILE A 120 -18.52 -10.57 -4.29
C ILE A 120 -19.59 -10.62 -3.20
N LYS A 121 -19.46 -9.83 -2.13
CA LYS A 121 -20.45 -9.78 -1.04
C LYS A 121 -21.85 -9.37 -1.53
N ARG A 122 -21.94 -8.40 -2.44
CA ARG A 122 -23.21 -7.98 -3.04
C ARG A 122 -23.80 -9.04 -3.97
N MET A 123 -22.96 -9.79 -4.67
CA MET A 123 -23.38 -10.85 -5.59
C MET A 123 -23.77 -12.14 -4.86
N ALA A 124 -23.11 -12.47 -3.76
CA ALA A 124 -23.46 -13.59 -2.90
C ALA A 124 -24.89 -13.49 -2.35
N ALA A 125 -25.36 -12.26 -2.10
CA ALA A 125 -26.73 -12.00 -1.70
C ALA A 125 -27.77 -12.20 -2.83
N LYS A 126 -27.32 -12.30 -4.10
CA LYS A 126 -28.19 -12.35 -5.28
C LYS A 126 -28.13 -13.68 -6.04
N LYS A 127 -26.96 -14.32 -6.18
CA LYS A 127 -26.74 -15.62 -6.87
C LYS A 127 -25.44 -16.29 -6.40
N GLN A 128 -25.47 -17.62 -6.18
CA GLN A 128 -24.37 -18.40 -5.61
C GLN A 128 -23.35 -18.91 -6.66
N ASP A 129 -23.78 -19.23 -7.88
CA ASP A 129 -22.91 -19.88 -8.89
C ASP A 129 -21.80 -18.98 -9.46
N GLU A 130 -22.00 -17.66 -9.48
CA GLU A 130 -20.98 -16.72 -10.00
C GLU A 130 -19.81 -16.50 -9.03
N LEU A 131 -19.96 -16.89 -7.76
CA LEU A 131 -18.92 -16.68 -6.73
C LEU A 131 -17.65 -17.48 -7.01
N ALA A 132 -17.78 -18.72 -7.50
CA ALA A 132 -16.64 -19.58 -7.81
C ALA A 132 -15.72 -18.95 -8.87
N VAL A 133 -16.29 -18.21 -9.84
CA VAL A 133 -15.52 -17.51 -10.87
C VAL A 133 -14.70 -16.37 -10.26
N PHE A 134 -15.28 -15.61 -9.34
CA PHE A 134 -14.57 -14.51 -8.67
C PHE A 134 -13.49 -15.01 -7.71
N GLU A 135 -13.74 -16.10 -6.96
CA GLU A 135 -12.73 -16.71 -6.10
C GLU A 135 -11.57 -17.29 -6.92
N TRP A 136 -11.89 -17.96 -8.03
CA TRP A 136 -10.88 -18.43 -8.97
C TRP A 136 -10.06 -17.27 -9.53
N PHE A 137 -10.71 -16.18 -9.97
CA PHE A 137 -10.05 -14.98 -10.48
C PHE A 137 -9.14 -14.33 -9.43
N LYS A 138 -9.60 -14.18 -8.19
CA LYS A 138 -8.78 -13.63 -7.09
C LYS A 138 -7.55 -14.48 -6.86
N THR A 139 -7.72 -15.80 -6.79
CA THR A 139 -6.68 -16.75 -6.42
C THR A 139 -5.68 -17.04 -7.55
N HIS A 140 -6.09 -16.92 -8.81
CA HIS A 140 -5.27 -17.32 -9.96
C HIS A 140 -4.90 -16.18 -10.88
N VAL A 141 -5.64 -15.07 -10.95
CA VAL A 141 -5.36 -13.97 -11.87
C VAL A 141 -4.72 -12.78 -11.15
N ILE A 142 -5.21 -12.42 -9.97
CA ILE A 142 -4.69 -11.26 -9.23
C ILE A 142 -3.34 -11.59 -8.56
N THR A 143 -3.19 -12.81 -8.04
CA THR A 143 -1.98 -13.29 -7.39
C THR A 143 -0.91 -13.75 -8.39
N SER A 144 -1.29 -14.12 -9.61
CA SER A 144 -0.34 -14.55 -10.62
C SER A 144 0.55 -13.41 -11.07
N LYS A 145 1.86 -13.68 -11.16
CA LYS A 145 2.86 -12.77 -11.74
C LYS A 145 2.77 -12.75 -13.28
N LEU A 146 1.56 -12.76 -13.83
CA LEU A 146 1.33 -12.63 -15.26
C LEU A 146 1.63 -11.18 -15.63
N GLU A 147 2.91 -10.87 -15.76
CA GLU A 147 3.34 -9.73 -16.53
C GLU A 147 2.77 -9.91 -17.94
N PRO A 148 1.93 -8.99 -18.44
CA PRO A 148 1.77 -8.86 -19.87
C PRO A 148 3.16 -8.45 -20.35
N SER A 149 3.97 -9.41 -20.81
CA SER A 149 5.13 -9.05 -21.61
C SER A 149 4.54 -8.39 -22.84
N TYR A 150 4.53 -7.07 -22.88
CA TYR A 150 4.39 -6.35 -24.13
C TYR A 150 5.66 -6.72 -24.90
N ARG A 151 5.65 -7.89 -25.56
CA ARG A 151 6.52 -8.11 -26.71
C ARG A 151 6.04 -7.09 -27.71
N THR A 152 6.61 -5.90 -27.63
CA THR A 152 6.57 -4.93 -28.71
C THR A 152 7.27 -5.63 -29.85
N SER A 153 6.51 -6.40 -30.63
CA SER A 153 6.91 -6.82 -31.95
C SER A 153 7.09 -5.53 -32.73
N ARG A 154 8.32 -5.00 -32.72
CA ARG A 154 8.77 -4.09 -33.77
C ARG A 154 8.82 -4.92 -35.05
N ALA A 155 7.66 -5.17 -35.64
CA ALA A 155 7.57 -5.48 -37.05
C ALA A 155 7.66 -4.14 -37.78
N CYS A 156 8.89 -3.69 -38.02
CA CYS A 156 9.30 -2.96 -39.21
C CYS A 156 10.77 -2.53 -39.08
N GLU A 157 11.45 -2.57 -40.23
CA GLU A 157 12.83 -2.18 -40.52
C GLU A 157 13.85 -3.31 -40.56
N GLN A 158 13.78 -4.12 -41.64
CA GLN A 158 14.98 -4.43 -42.42
C GLN A 158 14.64 -4.43 -43.91
N LEU A 159 15.12 -3.36 -44.57
CA LEU A 159 15.64 -3.23 -45.95
C LEU A 159 14.73 -3.59 -47.13
#